data_AF-A0A3M1FTU0-F1
#
_entry.id   AF-A0A3M1FTU0-F1
#
_cell.length_a   1.000
_cell.length_b   1.000
_cell.length_c   1.000
_cell.angle_alpha   90.00
_cell.angle_beta   90.00
_cell.angle_gamma   90.00
#
_symmetry.space_group_name_H-M   'P 1'
#
loop_
_entity.id
_entity.type
_entity.pdbx_description
1 polymer ?
#
loop_
_entity_poly.entity_id
_entity_poly.type
_entity_poly.pdbx_seq_one_letter_code
_entity_poly.pdbx_strand_id
1 'polypeptide(L)'
;MPMGNVIQKVRGFYFPLKLHGVLHAAYGSVECRNIILLEITTLDGAVFYGEGTNVYARRANALQEAMEELHGVFCSLCHAGITLESLSQNLDDVFLNPMSKSTVSIALNNIGKERIPVDVGECYVTALSCSDDDFSSIYNGVQNIKLKLNGSNSVDQAYEFLVFKNKIDGLRCNVSIDANRTLSFEDAQNAISRFSEISNVHHLEDPFGSYEECAAFHEYCGIPIVADETVLSSDDAAYAMRFVQGVNVKATKFASIPEMLRTIQCVQRLGGRYVLGCDYNTQLALLPVLELVKDCFAFEFDAPLLVINDPFRGLLNIQRNGTPLQSIAEVPNECFEEAQLVWEVRSDTKPFYHLLGSQIKCLRSMEQKQFYVDKVRNTFSSNQKLLDVGCGDGWLQSVLTDWDIIGIDRSEDLIAIAEQNGAKVICSDILDANFGQNKFDGVVCLWAVLNEATNETEALKVMTKLRQCLNDGGVCLVDAPYISEDYLTYHGTRVINGFVELHVNGLVIDQLVISPEMMRWLFASAGFQYIDVHIERSDAWPYPRLIGMGQRKE
;
A
#
# COMPACT_ATOMS: atom_id res chain seq x y z
N MET A 1 -22.13 6.00 0.58
CA MET A 1 -20.89 5.92 1.37
C MET A 1 -19.92 6.97 0.85
N PRO A 2 -19.07 7.61 1.66
CA PRO A 2 -18.03 8.49 1.11
C PRO A 2 -17.11 7.61 0.27
N MET A 3 -17.07 7.82 -1.05
CA MET A 3 -16.28 6.97 -1.96
C MET A 3 -14.77 7.08 -1.75
N GLY A 4 -14.30 8.07 -0.98
CA GLY A 4 -12.87 8.34 -0.78
C GLY A 4 -12.09 7.23 -0.08
N ASN A 5 -12.75 6.31 0.63
CA ASN A 5 -12.05 5.25 1.37
C ASN A 5 -11.92 3.92 0.60
N VAL A 6 -12.38 3.83 -0.64
CA VAL A 6 -12.30 2.58 -1.42
C VAL A 6 -10.88 2.40 -1.97
N ILE A 7 -10.31 1.20 -1.84
CA ILE A 7 -8.98 0.88 -2.33
C ILE A 7 -9.01 0.75 -3.86
N GLN A 8 -8.19 1.56 -4.55
CA GLN A 8 -8.06 1.57 -6.00
C GLN A 8 -6.84 0.77 -6.47
N LYS A 9 -5.72 0.88 -5.77
CA LYS A 9 -4.45 0.30 -6.20
C LYS A 9 -3.63 -0.07 -4.99
N VAL A 10 -2.96 -1.20 -5.06
CA VAL A 10 -2.03 -1.65 -4.03
C VAL A 10 -0.75 -2.15 -4.68
N ARG A 11 0.41 -1.78 -4.14
CA ARG A 11 1.71 -2.23 -4.61
C ARG A 11 2.53 -2.78 -3.46
N GLY A 12 3.17 -3.93 -3.69
CA GLY A 12 4.13 -4.54 -2.79
C GLY A 12 5.55 -4.39 -3.31
N PHE A 13 6.45 -3.91 -2.46
CA PHE A 13 7.87 -3.73 -2.79
C PHE A 13 8.76 -4.46 -1.80
N TYR A 14 9.89 -4.99 -2.28
CA TYR A 14 11.03 -5.26 -1.41
C TYR A 14 11.93 -4.03 -1.36
N PHE A 15 12.43 -3.70 -0.18
CA PHE A 15 13.34 -2.57 0.01
C PHE A 15 14.55 -2.98 0.85
N PRO A 16 15.79 -2.78 0.36
CA PRO A 16 17.01 -3.07 1.11
C PRO A 16 17.38 -1.89 2.03
N LEU A 17 17.08 -2.00 3.32
CA LEU A 17 17.39 -0.96 4.32
C LEU A 17 18.87 -1.05 4.75
N LYS A 18 19.67 -0.02 4.46
CA LYS A 18 21.13 0.03 4.70
C LYS A 18 21.46 0.79 5.98
N LEU A 19 22.43 0.30 6.75
CA LEU A 19 22.88 0.91 8.01
C LEU A 19 24.22 1.63 7.85
N HIS A 20 24.45 2.69 8.65
CA HIS A 20 25.71 3.45 8.69
C HIS A 20 26.94 2.61 9.02
N GLY A 21 26.77 1.49 9.74
CA GLY A 21 27.83 0.56 10.07
C GLY A 21 27.29 -0.84 10.33
N VAL A 22 28.18 -1.75 10.72
CA VAL A 22 27.83 -3.13 11.04
C VAL A 22 27.19 -3.17 12.43
N LEU A 23 25.98 -3.68 12.50
CA LEU A 23 25.38 -4.03 13.78
C LEU A 23 25.65 -5.51 14.08
N HIS A 24 26.25 -5.76 15.24
CA HIS A 24 26.43 -7.10 15.78
C HIS A 24 25.35 -7.43 16.81
N ALA A 25 24.40 -8.29 16.45
CA ALA A 25 23.42 -8.86 17.37
C ALA A 25 23.68 -10.35 17.61
N ALA A 26 22.98 -10.94 18.57
CA ALA A 26 23.16 -12.33 18.99
C ALA A 26 23.03 -13.34 17.84
N TYR A 27 22.29 -12.95 16.80
CA TYR A 27 21.94 -13.78 15.65
C TYR A 27 22.79 -13.49 14.41
N GLY A 28 23.76 -12.58 14.48
CA GLY A 28 24.68 -12.27 13.41
C GLY A 28 24.94 -10.78 13.21
N SER A 29 25.73 -10.47 12.19
CA SER A 29 26.04 -9.10 11.77
C SER A 29 25.09 -8.66 10.67
N VAL A 30 24.58 -7.43 10.76
CA VAL A 30 23.65 -6.86 9.77
C VAL A 30 24.19 -5.49 9.31
N GLU A 31 24.41 -5.38 8.00
CA GLU A 31 24.70 -4.10 7.31
C GLU A 31 23.51 -3.63 6.45
N CYS A 32 22.67 -4.59 6.05
CA CYS A 32 21.49 -4.37 5.23
C CYS A 32 20.38 -5.34 5.65
N ARG A 33 19.14 -4.86 5.72
CA ARG A 33 17.94 -5.67 6.00
C ARG A 33 16.88 -5.42 4.94
N ASN A 34 16.39 -6.49 4.32
CA ASN A 34 15.23 -6.37 3.43
C ASN A 34 13.94 -6.23 4.25
N ILE A 35 13.10 -5.27 3.84
CA ILE A 35 11.76 -5.04 4.38
C ILE A 35 10.72 -5.11 3.25
N ILE A 36 9.46 -5.24 3.63
CA ILE A 36 8.31 -5.05 2.75
C ILE A 36 7.85 -3.60 2.88
N LEU A 37 7.65 -2.92 1.76
CA LEU A 37 6.87 -1.68 1.71
C LEU A 37 5.56 -1.96 0.98
N LEU A 38 4.46 -1.47 1.53
CA LEU A 38 3.13 -1.56 0.95
C LEU A 38 2.63 -0.16 0.64
N GLU A 39 2.24 0.10 -0.62
CA GLU A 39 1.55 1.33 -1.02
C GLU A 39 0.08 1.00 -1.27
N ILE A 40 -0.83 1.69 -0.61
CA ILE A 40 -2.28 1.59 -0.84
C ILE A 40 -2.76 2.95 -1.34
N THR A 41 -3.27 3.01 -2.56
CA THR A 41 -3.93 4.19 -3.13
C THR A 41 -5.43 3.98 -3.09
N THR A 42 -6.15 4.98 -2.60
CA THR A 42 -7.62 5.04 -2.60
C THR A 42 -8.14 5.82 -3.80
N LEU A 43 -9.43 5.68 -4.09
CA LEU A 43 -10.05 6.28 -5.28
C LEU A 43 -9.99 7.80 -5.34
N ASP A 44 -9.98 8.48 -4.19
CA ASP A 44 -9.82 9.94 -4.15
C ASP A 44 -8.37 10.40 -4.31
N GLY A 45 -7.45 9.46 -4.52
CA GLY A 45 -6.03 9.70 -4.73
C GLY A 45 -5.21 9.72 -3.45
N ALA A 46 -5.79 9.50 -2.26
CA ALA A 46 -5.00 9.41 -1.04
C ALA A 46 -4.13 8.14 -1.05
N VAL A 47 -2.87 8.28 -0.61
CA VAL A 47 -1.86 7.23 -0.61
C VAL A 47 -1.43 6.93 0.83
N PHE A 48 -1.35 5.65 1.16
CA PHE A 48 -1.00 5.12 2.48
C PHE A 48 0.16 4.15 2.35
N TYR A 49 1.10 4.22 3.29
CA TYR A 49 2.28 3.37 3.29
C TYR A 49 2.35 2.51 4.54
N GLY A 50 2.62 1.22 4.34
CA GLY A 50 2.88 0.23 5.38
C GLY A 50 4.30 -0.31 5.30
N GLU A 51 4.84 -0.74 6.44
CA GLU A 51 6.16 -1.40 6.52
C GLU A 51 6.02 -2.77 7.19
N GLY A 52 6.57 -3.79 6.55
CA GLY A 52 6.69 -5.14 7.08
C GLY A 52 8.14 -5.49 7.32
N THR A 53 8.50 -5.82 8.56
CA THR A 53 9.86 -6.19 8.92
C THR A 53 9.92 -7.61 9.44
N ASN A 54 11.05 -8.26 9.19
CA ASN A 54 11.32 -9.61 9.63
C ASN A 54 11.64 -9.64 11.15
N VAL A 55 10.64 -9.39 12.00
CA VAL A 55 10.75 -9.52 13.46
C VAL A 55 10.63 -10.99 13.87
N TYR A 56 9.87 -11.77 13.09
CA TYR A 56 9.67 -13.20 13.27
C TYR A 56 10.76 -14.07 12.60
N ALA A 57 11.91 -13.47 12.27
CA ALA A 57 13.02 -13.97 11.44
C ALA A 57 13.77 -15.21 11.94
N ARG A 58 13.12 -16.12 12.65
CA ARG A 58 13.64 -17.48 12.85
C ARG A 58 13.44 -18.37 11.61
N ARG A 59 12.83 -17.85 10.54
CA ARG A 59 12.55 -18.58 9.29
C ARG A 59 13.06 -17.80 8.08
N ALA A 60 13.80 -18.49 7.21
CA ALA A 60 14.44 -17.90 6.03
C ALA A 60 13.44 -17.27 5.02
N ASN A 61 12.17 -17.69 5.03
CA ASN A 61 11.19 -17.32 4.02
C ASN A 61 10.09 -16.35 4.51
N ALA A 62 10.20 -15.83 5.74
CA ALA A 62 9.10 -15.06 6.36
C ALA A 62 8.66 -13.82 5.55
N LEU A 63 9.62 -13.10 4.93
CA LEU A 63 9.32 -11.96 4.05
C LEU A 63 8.58 -12.40 2.78
N GLN A 64 9.02 -13.52 2.19
CA GLN A 64 8.38 -14.04 0.98
C GLN A 64 6.95 -14.52 1.26
N GLU A 65 6.75 -15.26 2.35
CA GLU A 65 5.43 -15.74 2.78
C GLU A 65 4.46 -14.58 3.03
N ALA A 66 4.92 -13.51 3.71
CA ALA A 66 4.11 -12.32 3.93
C ALA A 66 3.80 -11.58 2.62
N MET A 67 4.78 -11.44 1.72
CA MET A 67 4.59 -10.79 0.41
C MET A 67 3.59 -11.57 -0.47
N GLU A 68 3.65 -12.90 -0.47
CA GLU A 68 2.72 -13.77 -1.21
C GLU A 68 1.30 -13.70 -0.65
N GLU A 69 1.13 -13.70 0.68
CA GLU A 69 -0.19 -13.53 1.30
C GLU A 69 -0.78 -12.15 1.01
N LEU A 70 0.01 -11.07 1.17
CA LEU A 70 -0.40 -9.71 0.81
C LEU A 70 -0.89 -9.66 -0.65
N HIS A 71 -0.13 -10.22 -1.58
CA HIS A 71 -0.53 -10.27 -2.98
C HIS A 71 -1.85 -11.02 -3.20
N GLY A 72 -1.98 -12.24 -2.67
CA GLY A 72 -3.17 -13.08 -2.87
C GLY A 72 -4.43 -12.46 -2.27
N VAL A 73 -4.31 -11.87 -1.08
CA VAL A 73 -5.41 -11.18 -0.42
C VAL A 73 -5.82 -9.93 -1.19
N PHE A 74 -4.88 -9.04 -1.55
CA PHE A 74 -5.23 -7.82 -2.29
C PHE A 74 -5.73 -8.11 -3.70
N CYS A 75 -5.24 -9.16 -4.37
CA CYS A 75 -5.86 -9.69 -5.58
C CYS A 75 -7.35 -9.98 -5.37
N SER A 76 -7.74 -10.60 -4.26
CA SER A 76 -9.14 -10.90 -3.99
C SER A 76 -9.95 -9.66 -3.62
N LEU A 77 -9.39 -8.80 -2.77
CA LEU A 77 -10.11 -7.67 -2.16
C LEU A 77 -10.26 -6.45 -3.09
N CYS A 78 -9.25 -6.15 -3.93
CA CYS A 78 -9.33 -5.05 -4.88
C CYS A 78 -10.42 -5.29 -5.93
N HIS A 79 -10.67 -6.56 -6.33
CA HIS A 79 -11.81 -6.91 -7.18
C HIS A 79 -13.16 -6.76 -6.46
N ALA A 80 -13.20 -6.83 -5.14
CA ALA A 80 -14.44 -6.69 -4.37
C ALA A 80 -14.80 -5.23 -4.01
N GLY A 81 -13.94 -4.26 -4.34
CA GLY A 81 -14.17 -2.85 -4.01
C GLY A 81 -14.11 -2.55 -2.51
N ILE A 82 -13.20 -3.19 -1.78
CA ILE A 82 -13.08 -3.02 -0.32
C ILE A 82 -12.70 -1.58 0.07
N THR A 83 -13.18 -1.13 1.22
CA THR A 83 -12.77 0.14 1.84
C THR A 83 -11.67 -0.05 2.86
N LEU A 84 -10.86 1.00 3.11
CA LEU A 84 -9.88 1.02 4.21
C LEU A 84 -10.54 0.74 5.58
N GLU A 85 -11.76 1.25 5.79
CA GLU A 85 -12.51 1.02 7.03
C GLU A 85 -12.88 -0.45 7.21
N SER A 86 -13.41 -1.09 6.15
CA SER A 86 -13.74 -2.51 6.18
C SER A 86 -12.48 -3.37 6.35
N LEU A 87 -11.37 -3.00 5.71
CA LEU A 87 -10.10 -3.68 5.88
C LEU A 87 -9.58 -3.56 7.32
N SER A 88 -9.70 -2.37 7.92
CA SER A 88 -9.32 -2.14 9.31
C SER A 88 -10.16 -2.94 10.31
N GLN A 89 -11.46 -3.10 10.06
CA GLN A 89 -12.37 -3.81 10.96
C GLN A 89 -12.19 -5.34 10.91
N ASN A 90 -11.74 -5.88 9.77
CA ASN A 90 -11.64 -7.32 9.53
C ASN A 90 -10.19 -7.80 9.35
N LEU A 91 -9.21 -6.99 9.76
CA LEU A 91 -7.79 -7.25 9.53
C LEU A 91 -7.36 -8.65 10.03
N ASP A 92 -7.89 -9.07 11.17
CA ASP A 92 -7.56 -10.35 11.80
C ASP A 92 -8.13 -11.57 11.07
N ASP A 93 -9.25 -11.40 10.36
CA ASP A 93 -9.92 -12.45 9.57
C ASP A 93 -9.35 -12.54 8.16
N VAL A 94 -8.83 -11.42 7.64
CA VAL A 94 -8.35 -11.28 6.27
C VAL A 94 -6.93 -11.81 6.08
N PHE A 95 -6.04 -11.56 7.05
CA PHE A 95 -4.66 -12.01 7.01
C PHE A 95 -4.41 -13.05 8.10
N LEU A 96 -3.54 -14.01 7.86
CA LEU A 96 -3.09 -14.97 8.86
C LEU A 96 -1.67 -14.65 9.33
N ASN A 97 -0.80 -14.19 8.42
CA ASN A 97 0.58 -13.85 8.76
C ASN A 97 0.63 -12.56 9.60
N PRO A 98 1.23 -12.58 10.81
CA PRO A 98 1.36 -11.38 11.64
C PRO A 98 2.11 -10.23 10.99
N MET A 99 3.09 -10.52 10.12
CA MET A 99 3.82 -9.49 9.38
C MET A 99 2.93 -8.82 8.34
N SER A 100 2.11 -9.58 7.59
CA SER A 100 1.13 -9.02 6.65
C SER A 100 0.15 -8.11 7.38
N LYS A 101 -0.40 -8.58 8.50
CA LYS A 101 -1.30 -7.80 9.35
C LYS A 101 -0.64 -6.51 9.83
N SER A 102 0.58 -6.60 10.36
CA SER A 102 1.31 -5.45 10.89
C SER A 102 1.59 -4.42 9.79
N THR A 103 2.02 -4.89 8.61
CA THR A 103 2.27 -4.05 7.43
C THR A 103 1.04 -3.22 7.05
N VAL A 104 -0.12 -3.88 6.94
CA VAL A 104 -1.39 -3.21 6.61
C VAL A 104 -1.86 -2.34 7.77
N SER A 105 -1.70 -2.77 9.01
CA SER A 105 -2.08 -2.00 10.19
C SER A 105 -1.30 -0.69 10.31
N ILE A 106 0.00 -0.69 9.98
CA ILE A 106 0.82 0.51 9.90
C ILE A 106 0.28 1.45 8.83
N ALA A 107 -0.04 0.93 7.62
CA ALA A 107 -0.64 1.74 6.56
C ALA A 107 -1.94 2.44 7.00
N LEU A 108 -2.82 1.71 7.69
CA LEU A 108 -4.10 2.22 8.16
C LEU A 108 -3.98 3.18 9.35
N ASN A 109 -2.88 3.15 10.11
CA ASN A 109 -2.69 4.00 11.29
C ASN A 109 -1.98 5.33 10.96
N ASN A 110 -1.51 5.49 9.73
CA ASN A 110 -0.76 6.67 9.28
C ASN A 110 -1.65 7.80 8.70
N ILE A 111 -2.98 7.64 8.72
CA ILE A 111 -3.93 8.61 8.16
C ILE A 111 -4.03 9.86 9.05
N GLY A 112 -3.77 11.04 8.47
CA GLY A 112 -4.10 12.33 9.09
C GLY A 112 -3.28 12.69 10.33
N LYS A 113 -2.15 12.02 10.59
CA LYS A 113 -1.28 12.33 11.73
C LYS A 113 -0.43 13.57 11.49
N GLU A 114 -0.43 14.47 12.47
CA GLU A 114 0.48 15.62 12.48
C GLU A 114 1.92 15.17 12.77
N ARG A 115 2.91 15.93 12.26
CA ARG A 115 4.32 15.65 12.52
C ARG A 115 4.67 16.00 13.98
N ILE A 116 4.91 15.00 14.80
CA ILE A 116 5.31 15.17 16.20
C ILE A 116 6.84 15.33 16.28
N PRO A 117 7.35 16.36 16.98
CA PRO A 117 8.77 16.48 17.27
C PRO A 117 9.27 15.30 18.13
N VAL A 118 10.36 14.68 17.71
CA VAL A 118 11.07 13.63 18.46
C VAL A 118 12.49 14.12 18.72
N ASP A 119 12.87 14.25 19.99
CA ASP A 119 14.24 14.60 20.35
C ASP A 119 15.09 13.32 20.51
N VAL A 120 15.97 13.07 19.55
CA VAL A 120 16.89 11.93 19.60
C VAL A 120 17.98 12.08 20.66
N GLY A 121 18.15 13.25 21.27
CA GLY A 121 19.02 13.44 22.42
C GLY A 121 18.54 12.68 23.66
N GLU A 122 17.21 12.48 23.77
CA GLU A 122 16.55 11.72 24.83
C GLU A 122 16.31 10.25 24.45
N CYS A 123 16.55 9.89 23.19
CA CYS A 123 16.41 8.53 22.68
C CYS A 123 17.58 7.64 23.12
N TYR A 124 17.30 6.38 23.44
CA TYR A 124 18.34 5.36 23.51
C TYR A 124 18.82 5.02 22.09
N VAL A 125 20.09 5.29 21.81
CA VAL A 125 20.71 5.02 20.50
C VAL A 125 21.57 3.78 20.59
N THR A 126 21.34 2.81 19.71
CA THR A 126 22.14 1.58 19.66
C THR A 126 23.59 1.88 19.29
N ALA A 127 24.51 1.36 20.11
CA ALA A 127 25.93 1.39 19.82
C ALA A 127 26.26 0.39 18.69
N LEU A 128 26.67 0.93 17.55
CA LEU A 128 27.34 0.18 16.47
C LEU A 128 28.79 -0.13 16.87
N SER A 129 29.38 -1.20 16.34
CA SER A 129 30.76 -1.58 16.69
C SER A 129 31.75 -0.43 16.44
N CYS A 130 32.40 0.02 17.50
CA CYS A 130 33.47 1.01 17.45
C CYS A 130 34.75 0.39 16.86
N SER A 131 34.92 0.49 15.55
CA SER A 131 36.25 0.42 14.94
C SER A 131 36.68 1.71 14.25
N ASP A 132 35.77 2.66 14.01
CA ASP A 132 36.07 3.82 13.15
C ASP A 132 35.68 5.16 13.80
N ASP A 133 36.57 6.14 13.65
CA ASP A 133 36.40 7.54 14.07
C ASP A 133 35.14 8.22 13.44
N ASP A 134 34.60 7.62 12.37
CA ASP A 134 33.51 8.15 11.55
C ASP A 134 32.16 8.27 12.28
N PHE A 135 31.91 7.45 13.32
CA PHE A 135 30.61 7.43 14.01
C PHE A 135 30.50 8.38 15.21
N SER A 136 31.59 9.08 15.57
CA SER A 136 31.60 10.06 16.66
C SER A 136 30.52 11.14 16.53
N SER A 137 30.16 11.51 15.30
CA SER A 137 29.09 12.46 14.98
C SER A 137 27.67 11.98 15.33
N ILE A 138 27.43 10.66 15.29
CA ILE A 138 26.14 10.05 15.66
C ILE A 138 25.93 10.19 17.17
N TYR A 139 26.93 9.82 17.95
CA TYR A 139 26.81 9.73 19.41
C TYR A 139 27.09 11.05 20.13
N ASN A 140 27.71 12.04 19.49
CA ASN A 140 27.96 13.35 20.11
C ASN A 140 26.64 14.02 20.55
N GLY A 141 26.53 14.30 21.85
CA GLY A 141 25.36 14.90 22.47
C GLY A 141 24.20 13.93 22.76
N VAL A 142 24.37 12.62 22.51
CA VAL A 142 23.39 11.57 22.88
C VAL A 142 23.61 11.16 24.33
N GLN A 143 22.57 11.23 25.16
CA GLN A 143 22.69 10.94 26.60
C GLN A 143 22.37 9.49 26.96
N ASN A 144 21.61 8.80 26.10
CA ASN A 144 21.11 7.46 26.35
C ASN A 144 21.65 6.49 25.29
N ILE A 145 22.33 5.44 25.71
CA ILE A 145 22.99 4.47 24.83
C ILE A 145 22.39 3.09 25.06
N LYS A 146 22.10 2.39 23.98
CA LYS A 146 21.73 0.97 24.01
C LYS A 146 22.92 0.12 23.62
N LEU A 147 23.35 -0.78 24.51
CA LEU A 147 24.46 -1.70 24.28
C LEU A 147 23.92 -3.07 23.91
N LYS A 148 24.34 -3.59 22.75
CA LYS A 148 24.06 -4.96 22.32
C LYS A 148 25.11 -5.91 22.88
N LEU A 149 24.71 -6.92 23.65
CA LEU A 149 25.61 -7.92 24.21
C LEU A 149 25.29 -9.33 23.68
N ASN A 150 26.33 -10.03 23.23
CA ASN A 150 26.27 -11.38 22.65
C ASN A 150 27.29 -12.28 23.37
N GLY A 151 26.98 -12.69 24.61
CA GLY A 151 27.89 -13.47 25.46
C GLY A 151 29.11 -12.69 25.96
N SER A 152 30.04 -13.40 26.63
CA SER A 152 31.14 -12.81 27.41
C SER A 152 32.05 -11.82 26.66
N ASN A 153 32.45 -12.13 25.41
CA ASN A 153 33.36 -11.27 24.62
C ASN A 153 32.79 -9.88 24.28
N SER A 154 31.46 -9.71 24.33
CA SER A 154 30.81 -8.44 24.00
C SER A 154 30.86 -7.41 25.13
N VAL A 155 31.03 -7.86 26.39
CA VAL A 155 31.08 -6.98 27.57
C VAL A 155 32.31 -6.06 27.51
N ASP A 156 33.46 -6.60 27.09
CA ASP A 156 34.69 -5.82 26.93
C ASP A 156 34.55 -4.74 25.87
N GLN A 157 34.02 -5.09 24.70
CA GLN A 157 33.82 -4.15 23.59
C GLN A 157 32.84 -3.04 23.98
N ALA A 158 31.75 -3.40 24.65
CA ALA A 158 30.78 -2.44 25.15
C ALA A 158 31.37 -1.51 26.22
N TYR A 159 32.25 -2.04 27.09
CA TYR A 159 32.97 -1.22 28.06
C TYR A 159 33.92 -0.22 27.38
N GLU A 160 34.67 -0.67 26.38
CA GLU A 160 35.57 0.20 25.60
C GLU A 160 34.79 1.31 24.87
N PHE A 161 33.63 0.97 24.29
CA PHE A 161 32.71 1.95 23.71
C PHE A 161 32.30 3.02 24.74
N LEU A 162 31.87 2.62 25.94
CA LEU A 162 31.46 3.56 26.98
C LEU A 162 32.61 4.47 27.43
N VAL A 163 33.82 3.92 27.56
CA VAL A 163 35.02 4.71 27.88
C VAL A 163 35.32 5.74 26.78
N PHE A 164 35.21 5.33 25.51
CA PHE A 164 35.38 6.23 24.36
C PHE A 164 34.30 7.32 24.34
N LYS A 165 33.03 6.93 24.49
CA LYS A 165 31.88 7.85 24.53
C LYS A 165 32.02 8.91 25.62
N ASN A 166 32.34 8.50 26.84
CA ASN A 166 32.56 9.41 27.98
C ASN A 166 33.74 10.36 27.74
N LYS A 167 34.75 9.97 26.93
CA LYS A 167 35.85 10.86 26.54
C LYS A 167 35.42 11.92 25.51
N ILE A 168 34.50 11.60 24.61
CA ILE A 168 34.06 12.52 23.55
C ILE A 168 33.30 13.71 24.14
N ASP A 169 32.33 13.46 25.02
CA ASP A 169 31.41 14.51 25.50
C ASP A 169 31.58 14.86 26.99
N GLY A 170 32.39 14.11 27.74
CA GLY A 170 32.61 14.32 29.17
C GLY A 170 31.39 14.03 30.04
N LEU A 171 30.38 13.33 29.51
CA LEU A 171 29.11 13.07 30.19
C LEU A 171 28.97 11.59 30.55
N ARG A 172 28.43 11.33 31.74
CA ARG A 172 28.00 9.99 32.15
C ARG A 172 26.67 9.67 31.46
N CYS A 173 26.65 8.69 30.57
CA CYS A 173 25.44 8.30 29.83
C CYS A 173 24.55 7.35 30.66
N ASN A 174 23.25 7.34 30.33
CA ASN A 174 22.36 6.25 30.72
C ASN A 174 22.52 5.10 29.72
N VAL A 175 22.48 3.87 30.23
CA VAL A 175 22.73 2.66 29.45
C VAL A 175 21.56 1.72 29.55
N SER A 176 21.00 1.30 28.42
CA SER A 176 20.20 0.08 28.33
C SER A 176 21.09 -1.05 27.80
N ILE A 177 20.90 -2.25 28.33
CA ILE A 177 21.65 -3.43 27.91
C ILE A 177 20.67 -4.39 27.26
N ASP A 178 20.82 -4.65 25.96
CA ASP A 178 20.01 -5.60 25.21
C ASP A 178 20.87 -6.80 24.84
N ALA A 179 20.51 -7.95 25.39
CA ALA A 179 21.32 -9.15 25.32
C ALA A 179 20.69 -10.25 24.45
N ASN A 180 19.50 -10.00 23.89
CA ASN A 180 18.74 -10.94 23.06
C ASN A 180 18.74 -12.38 23.62
N ARG A 181 18.64 -12.49 24.95
CA ARG A 181 18.55 -13.72 25.76
C ARG A 181 19.82 -14.56 25.87
N THR A 182 20.98 -13.97 25.60
CA THR A 182 22.25 -14.72 25.47
C THR A 182 23.19 -14.67 26.66
N LEU A 183 22.98 -13.79 27.64
CA LEU A 183 23.92 -13.67 28.75
C LEU A 183 23.81 -14.86 29.70
N SER A 184 24.94 -15.24 30.27
CA SER A 184 24.96 -16.00 31.51
C SER A 184 24.72 -15.06 32.70
N PHE A 185 24.28 -15.60 33.84
CA PHE A 185 24.12 -14.84 35.08
C PHE A 185 25.45 -14.15 35.48
N GLU A 186 26.58 -14.85 35.32
CA GLU A 186 27.92 -14.32 35.62
C GLU A 186 28.32 -13.16 34.69
N ASP A 187 28.08 -13.31 33.37
CA ASP A 187 28.36 -12.24 32.41
C ASP A 187 27.52 -10.99 32.69
N ALA A 188 26.24 -11.18 33.06
CA ALA A 188 25.36 -10.08 33.43
C ALA A 188 25.84 -9.38 34.72
N GLN A 189 26.31 -10.13 35.73
CA GLN A 189 26.92 -9.56 36.93
C GLN A 189 28.16 -8.73 36.60
N ASN A 190 29.05 -9.28 35.76
CA ASN A 190 30.27 -8.60 35.32
C ASN A 190 29.93 -7.30 34.55
N ALA A 191 28.97 -7.36 33.62
CA ALA A 191 28.51 -6.20 32.87
C ALA A 191 27.96 -5.10 33.79
N ILE A 192 27.05 -5.44 34.72
CA ILE A 192 26.50 -4.46 35.67
C ILE A 192 27.60 -3.85 36.53
N SER A 193 28.49 -4.67 37.09
CA SER A 193 29.57 -4.19 37.95
C SER A 193 30.41 -3.15 37.23
N ARG A 194 30.85 -3.44 36.00
CA ARG A 194 31.73 -2.56 35.22
C ARG A 194 31.01 -1.34 34.68
N PHE A 195 29.83 -1.51 34.09
CA PHE A 195 29.13 -0.40 33.45
C PHE A 195 28.60 0.60 34.49
N SER A 196 28.23 0.13 35.69
CA SER A 196 27.80 1.01 36.79
C SER A 196 28.91 1.89 37.36
N GLU A 197 30.19 1.60 37.08
CA GLU A 197 31.31 2.48 37.48
C GLU A 197 31.35 3.76 36.64
N ILE A 198 31.00 3.66 35.35
CA ILE A 198 31.22 4.73 34.37
C ILE A 198 29.94 5.26 33.71
N SER A 199 28.80 4.60 33.94
CA SER A 199 27.50 4.90 33.32
C SER A 199 26.35 4.62 34.29
N ASN A 200 25.15 5.09 33.99
CA ASN A 200 23.93 4.74 34.74
C ASN A 200 23.19 3.61 34.03
N VAL A 201 23.25 2.38 34.55
CA VAL A 201 22.53 1.24 33.95
C VAL A 201 21.04 1.38 34.27
N HIS A 202 20.25 1.75 33.26
CA HIS A 202 18.84 2.12 33.41
C HIS A 202 17.92 0.89 33.42
N HIS A 203 18.13 -0.04 32.48
CA HIS A 203 17.37 -1.29 32.38
C HIS A 203 18.11 -2.35 31.57
N LEU A 204 17.66 -3.59 31.69
CA LEU A 204 18.11 -4.74 30.92
C LEU A 204 16.97 -5.22 30.03
N GLU A 205 17.22 -5.43 28.75
CA GLU A 205 16.30 -6.01 27.80
C GLU A 205 16.72 -7.45 27.49
N ASP A 206 15.78 -8.38 27.75
CA ASP A 206 15.94 -9.82 27.51
C ASP A 206 17.35 -10.35 27.88
N PRO A 207 17.80 -10.25 29.15
CA PRO A 207 19.13 -10.71 29.54
C PRO A 207 19.31 -12.22 29.40
N PHE A 208 18.28 -13.01 29.70
CA PHE A 208 18.37 -14.46 29.86
C PHE A 208 17.33 -15.22 29.04
N GLY A 209 17.56 -16.52 28.88
CA GLY A 209 16.63 -17.44 28.24
C GLY A 209 15.37 -17.73 29.06
N SER A 210 15.40 -17.56 30.39
CA SER A 210 14.31 -17.87 31.31
C SER A 210 13.83 -16.63 32.06
N TYR A 211 12.51 -16.53 32.25
CA TYR A 211 11.92 -15.47 33.07
C TYR A 211 12.19 -15.65 34.57
N GLU A 212 12.36 -16.88 35.05
CA GLU A 212 12.75 -17.16 36.43
C GLU A 212 14.17 -16.64 36.71
N GLU A 213 15.10 -16.82 35.77
CA GLU A 213 16.44 -16.22 35.85
C GLU A 213 16.36 -14.70 35.82
N CYS A 214 15.50 -14.11 34.97
CA CYS A 214 15.25 -12.67 34.99
C CYS A 214 14.76 -12.19 36.36
N ALA A 215 13.75 -12.84 36.94
CA ALA A 215 13.22 -12.46 38.25
C ALA A 215 14.29 -12.54 39.35
N ALA A 216 15.07 -13.63 39.39
CA ALA A 216 16.17 -13.81 40.33
C ALA A 216 17.27 -12.74 40.16
N PHE A 217 17.57 -12.36 38.92
CA PHE A 217 18.57 -11.34 38.65
C PHE A 217 18.09 -9.92 39.00
N HIS A 218 16.81 -9.63 38.76
CA HIS A 218 16.20 -8.38 39.22
C HIS A 218 16.25 -8.27 40.74
N GLU A 219 15.95 -9.35 41.48
CA GLU A 219 16.10 -9.38 42.94
C GLU A 219 17.54 -9.14 43.38
N TYR A 220 18.52 -9.64 42.62
CA TYR A 220 19.95 -9.46 42.91
C TYR A 220 20.43 -8.00 42.73
N CYS A 221 20.09 -7.35 41.60
CA CYS A 221 20.67 -6.04 41.25
C CYS A 221 19.72 -4.84 41.36
N GLY A 222 18.40 -5.09 41.46
CA GLY A 222 17.36 -4.05 41.49
C GLY A 222 17.13 -3.31 40.17
N ILE A 223 17.89 -3.62 39.10
CA ILE A 223 17.73 -2.99 37.79
C ILE A 223 16.49 -3.57 37.10
N PRO A 224 15.58 -2.74 36.55
CA PRO A 224 14.39 -3.22 35.84
C PRO A 224 14.76 -4.09 34.64
N ILE A 225 14.04 -5.19 34.47
CA ILE A 225 14.13 -6.05 33.29
C ILE A 225 12.91 -5.83 32.39
N VAL A 226 13.17 -5.75 31.09
CA VAL A 226 12.19 -5.51 30.03
C VAL A 226 12.20 -6.71 29.09
N ALA A 227 11.04 -7.32 28.85
CA ALA A 227 10.91 -8.42 27.88
C ALA A 227 10.64 -7.89 26.46
N ASP A 228 11.26 -8.48 25.44
CA ASP A 228 11.08 -8.09 24.04
C ASP A 228 10.56 -9.25 23.17
N GLU A 229 11.42 -10.21 22.78
CA GLU A 229 11.09 -11.12 21.67
C GLU A 229 10.03 -12.17 22.02
N THR A 230 9.80 -12.39 23.31
CA THR A 230 8.82 -13.33 23.84
C THR A 230 7.43 -12.73 24.01
N VAL A 231 7.27 -11.42 23.83
CA VAL A 231 6.00 -10.72 24.02
C VAL A 231 5.46 -10.23 22.68
N LEU A 232 4.50 -10.96 22.13
CA LEU A 232 3.90 -10.70 20.82
C LEU A 232 2.41 -10.30 20.91
N SER A 233 1.84 -10.38 22.11
CA SER A 233 0.44 -10.08 22.40
C SER A 233 0.24 -9.62 23.85
N SER A 234 -0.96 -9.14 24.17
CA SER A 234 -1.33 -8.77 25.53
C SER A 234 -1.36 -9.95 26.50
N ASP A 235 -1.61 -11.16 25.98
CA ASP A 235 -1.60 -12.39 26.78
C ASP A 235 -0.16 -12.79 27.16
N ASP A 236 0.77 -12.68 26.20
CA ASP A 236 2.20 -12.88 26.47
C ASP A 236 2.71 -11.86 27.49
N ALA A 237 2.27 -10.60 27.38
CA ALA A 237 2.61 -9.55 28.33
C ALA A 237 2.08 -9.85 29.73
N ALA A 238 0.82 -10.30 29.84
CA ALA A 238 0.23 -10.68 31.12
C ALA A 238 1.01 -11.81 31.80
N TYR A 239 1.54 -12.76 31.03
CA TYR A 239 2.40 -13.81 31.53
C TYR A 239 3.80 -13.29 31.92
N ALA A 240 4.45 -12.52 31.05
CA ALA A 240 5.80 -11.99 31.26
C ALA A 240 5.90 -11.07 32.48
N MET A 241 4.90 -10.20 32.69
CA MET A 241 4.82 -9.26 33.80
C MET A 241 4.78 -9.90 35.20
N ARG A 242 4.66 -11.24 35.29
CA ARG A 242 4.84 -11.98 36.54
C ARG A 242 6.30 -12.07 37.00
N PHE A 243 7.24 -11.79 36.10
CA PHE A 243 8.68 -12.00 36.30
C PHE A 243 9.51 -10.76 36.00
N VAL A 244 9.11 -9.99 34.98
CA VAL A 244 9.83 -8.79 34.52
C VAL A 244 9.07 -7.51 34.88
N GLN A 245 9.75 -6.36 34.79
CA GLN A 245 9.23 -5.06 35.23
C GLN A 245 8.67 -4.25 34.06
N GLY A 246 8.89 -4.70 32.82
CA GLY A 246 8.32 -4.06 31.65
C GLY A 246 8.40 -4.88 30.37
N VAL A 247 7.89 -4.28 29.30
CA VAL A 247 7.84 -4.86 27.96
C VAL A 247 8.32 -3.84 26.93
N ASN A 248 9.18 -4.27 26.01
CA ASN A 248 9.54 -3.47 24.83
C ASN A 248 8.43 -3.61 23.80
N VAL A 249 7.93 -2.51 23.26
CA VAL A 249 6.79 -2.46 22.36
C VAL A 249 7.22 -1.82 21.04
N LYS A 250 7.04 -2.55 19.92
CA LYS A 250 7.49 -2.14 18.58
C LYS A 250 6.33 -2.32 17.59
N ALA A 251 6.05 -1.33 16.74
CA ALA A 251 4.91 -1.39 15.81
C ALA A 251 4.94 -2.63 14.88
N THR A 252 6.12 -3.01 14.41
CA THR A 252 6.40 -4.15 13.54
C THR A 252 6.39 -5.51 14.24
N LYS A 253 6.42 -5.54 15.58
CA LYS A 253 6.46 -6.78 16.37
C LYS A 253 5.08 -7.35 16.67
N PHE A 254 4.07 -6.49 16.80
CA PHE A 254 2.71 -6.93 17.05
C PHE A 254 1.98 -7.13 15.73
N ALA A 255 1.05 -8.08 15.71
CA ALA A 255 0.22 -8.35 14.54
C ALA A 255 -0.57 -7.11 14.09
N SER A 256 -0.86 -6.16 14.98
CA SER A 256 -1.53 -4.91 14.62
C SER A 256 -1.26 -3.80 15.65
N ILE A 257 -1.46 -2.54 15.25
CA ILE A 257 -1.41 -1.40 16.17
C ILE A 257 -2.46 -1.51 17.29
N PRO A 258 -3.71 -1.93 17.05
CA PRO A 258 -4.65 -2.22 18.13
C PRO A 258 -4.14 -3.25 19.15
N GLU A 259 -3.49 -4.33 18.71
CA GLU A 259 -2.91 -5.33 19.61
C GLU A 259 -1.73 -4.77 20.43
N MET A 260 -0.88 -3.98 19.79
CA MET A 260 0.19 -3.23 20.45
C MET A 260 -0.36 -2.33 21.57
N LEU A 261 -1.41 -1.55 21.29
CA LEU A 261 -2.05 -0.67 22.28
C LEU A 261 -2.71 -1.47 23.41
N ARG A 262 -3.36 -2.61 23.11
CA ARG A 262 -3.87 -3.53 24.14
C ARG A 262 -2.75 -4.05 25.04
N THR A 263 -1.60 -4.36 24.47
CA THR A 263 -0.41 -4.78 25.22
C THR A 263 0.07 -3.70 26.17
N ILE A 264 0.20 -2.45 25.71
CA ILE A 264 0.57 -1.31 26.56
C ILE A 264 -0.43 -1.15 27.72
N GLN A 265 -1.72 -1.18 27.44
CA GLN A 265 -2.76 -1.07 28.46
C GLN A 265 -2.70 -2.23 29.48
N CYS A 266 -2.41 -3.45 29.01
CA CYS A 266 -2.22 -4.62 29.87
C CYS A 266 -1.04 -4.40 30.84
N VAL A 267 0.12 -4.01 30.32
CA VAL A 267 1.34 -3.72 31.09
C VAL A 267 1.08 -2.63 32.14
N GLN A 268 0.46 -1.53 31.75
CA GLN A 268 0.13 -0.43 32.67
C GLN A 268 -0.82 -0.87 33.79
N ARG A 269 -1.85 -1.66 33.48
CA ARG A 269 -2.80 -2.18 34.49
C ARG A 269 -2.14 -3.13 35.48
N LEU A 270 -1.09 -3.82 35.07
CA LEU A 270 -0.29 -4.69 35.92
C LEU A 270 0.80 -3.94 36.71
N GLY A 271 0.84 -2.60 36.61
CA GLY A 271 1.84 -1.77 37.28
C GLY A 271 3.23 -1.81 36.63
N GLY A 272 3.32 -2.38 35.43
CA GLY A 272 4.54 -2.46 34.65
C GLY A 272 4.86 -1.19 33.88
N ARG A 273 6.03 -1.21 33.25
CA ARG A 273 6.53 -0.14 32.39
C ARG A 273 6.64 -0.62 30.94
N TYR A 274 6.51 0.27 29.98
CA TYR A 274 6.74 -0.07 28.58
C TYR A 274 7.86 0.78 27.99
N VAL A 275 8.71 0.12 27.21
CA VAL A 275 9.72 0.74 26.34
C VAL A 275 9.12 0.82 24.95
N LEU A 276 9.31 1.94 24.24
CA LEU A 276 8.94 2.05 22.83
C LEU A 276 10.17 1.79 21.98
N GLY A 277 10.30 0.59 21.45
CA GLY A 277 11.41 0.21 20.59
C GLY A 277 11.06 0.30 19.11
N CYS A 278 12.09 0.12 18.29
CA CYS A 278 11.93 -0.23 16.90
C CYS A 278 12.85 -1.38 16.51
N ASP A 279 12.58 -1.98 15.36
CA ASP A 279 13.60 -2.75 14.65
C ASP A 279 14.45 -1.81 13.80
N TYR A 280 15.30 -2.37 12.95
CA TYR A 280 15.88 -1.63 11.82
C TYR A 280 14.77 -1.31 10.82
N ASN A 281 14.12 -0.17 11.03
CA ASN A 281 12.95 0.27 10.28
C ASN A 281 13.16 1.63 9.63
N THR A 282 12.26 2.00 8.72
CA THR A 282 12.14 3.38 8.26
C THR A 282 11.42 4.24 9.31
N GLN A 283 11.45 5.56 9.14
CA GLN A 283 10.64 6.49 9.92
C GLN A 283 9.13 6.19 9.87
N LEU A 284 8.65 5.50 8.82
CA LEU A 284 7.25 5.11 8.68
C LEU A 284 6.77 4.21 9.83
N ALA A 285 7.58 3.24 10.24
CA ALA A 285 7.22 2.29 11.30
C ALA A 285 7.14 2.94 12.69
N LEU A 286 7.71 4.14 12.86
CA LEU A 286 7.71 4.87 14.12
C LEU A 286 6.47 5.76 14.29
N LEU A 287 5.85 6.19 13.20
CA LEU A 287 4.66 7.05 13.23
C LEU A 287 3.52 6.55 14.15
N PRO A 288 3.21 5.24 14.21
CA PRO A 288 2.15 4.74 15.07
C PRO A 288 2.36 4.98 16.57
N VAL A 289 3.61 5.11 17.02
CA VAL A 289 3.99 5.13 18.43
C VAL A 289 4.46 6.50 18.96
N LEU A 290 4.60 7.51 18.10
CA LEU A 290 5.15 8.81 18.48
C LEU A 290 4.41 9.52 19.61
N GLU A 291 3.08 9.46 19.60
CA GLU A 291 2.24 10.11 20.62
C GLU A 291 2.48 9.53 22.02
N LEU A 292 2.97 8.29 22.07
CA LEU A 292 3.17 7.53 23.31
C LEU A 292 4.53 7.81 23.97
N VAL A 293 5.43 8.53 23.30
CA VAL A 293 6.80 8.83 23.77
C VAL A 293 6.77 9.56 25.12
N LYS A 294 5.80 10.44 25.34
CA LYS A 294 5.72 11.24 26.58
C LYS A 294 5.43 10.44 27.84
N ASP A 295 4.81 9.27 27.69
CA ASP A 295 4.33 8.44 28.80
C ASP A 295 5.13 7.13 28.95
N CYS A 296 6.09 6.89 28.05
CA CYS A 296 6.89 5.67 28.06
C CYS A 296 8.02 5.72 29.12
N PHE A 297 8.51 4.55 29.51
CA PHE A 297 9.64 4.45 30.43
C PHE A 297 10.99 4.76 29.76
N ALA A 298 11.10 4.40 28.48
CA ALA A 298 12.21 4.73 27.60
C ALA A 298 11.74 4.56 26.14
N PHE A 299 12.43 5.21 25.20
CA PHE A 299 12.20 5.00 23.77
C PHE A 299 13.53 4.82 23.02
N GLU A 300 13.50 3.97 22.00
CA GLU A 300 14.65 3.48 21.23
C GLU A 300 14.40 3.67 19.73
N PHE A 301 14.08 4.91 19.33
CA PHE A 301 13.83 5.31 17.95
C PHE A 301 15.11 5.78 17.26
N ASP A 302 16.09 4.90 17.16
CA ASP A 302 17.42 5.20 16.61
C ASP A 302 17.51 5.01 15.08
N ALA A 303 16.49 4.41 14.46
CA ALA A 303 16.35 4.30 13.01
C ALA A 303 16.66 5.60 12.22
N PRO A 304 16.15 6.80 12.61
CA PRO A 304 16.47 8.05 11.91
C PRO A 304 17.96 8.41 11.88
N LEU A 305 18.75 7.88 12.81
CA LEU A 305 20.20 8.10 12.91
C LEU A 305 21.01 6.98 12.25
N LEU A 306 20.52 5.74 12.28
CA LEU A 306 21.30 4.57 11.87
C LEU A 306 21.05 4.16 10.41
N VAL A 307 19.88 4.48 9.84
CA VAL A 307 19.52 4.11 8.47
C VAL A 307 20.01 5.14 7.45
N ILE A 308 20.71 4.68 6.40
CA ILE A 308 21.29 5.53 5.37
C ILE A 308 20.23 5.96 4.33
N ASN A 309 19.45 5.01 3.83
CA ASN A 309 18.61 5.14 2.64
C ASN A 309 17.10 5.14 2.97
N ASP A 310 16.70 5.73 4.10
CA ASP A 310 15.30 5.79 4.50
C ASP A 310 14.45 6.59 3.48
N PRO A 311 13.52 5.96 2.74
CA PRO A 311 12.70 6.64 1.74
C PRO A 311 11.60 7.51 2.36
N PHE A 312 11.41 7.43 3.68
CA PHE A 312 10.47 8.22 4.46
C PHE A 312 11.19 9.23 5.36
N ARG A 313 12.48 9.52 5.07
CA ARG A 313 13.24 10.53 5.79
C ARG A 313 12.52 11.87 5.76
N GLY A 314 12.25 12.42 6.95
CA GLY A 314 11.57 13.71 7.11
C GLY A 314 10.09 13.60 7.45
N LEU A 315 9.53 12.38 7.58
CA LEU A 315 8.22 12.18 8.19
C LEU A 315 8.21 12.61 9.67
N LEU A 316 9.33 12.42 10.35
CA LEU A 316 9.51 12.85 11.75
C LEU A 316 10.19 14.21 11.82
N ASN A 317 9.76 15.04 12.77
CA ASN A 317 10.48 16.26 13.13
C ASN A 317 11.58 15.90 14.14
N ILE A 318 12.72 15.42 13.61
CA ILE A 318 13.84 14.97 14.43
C ILE A 318 14.65 16.16 14.93
N GLN A 319 14.87 16.20 16.24
CA GLN A 319 15.68 17.20 16.92
C GLN A 319 16.74 16.53 17.76
N ARG A 320 17.85 17.21 18.02
CA ARG A 320 18.88 16.80 18.97
C ARG A 320 19.06 17.93 19.97
N ASN A 321 18.68 17.69 21.23
CA ASN A 321 18.74 18.67 22.30
C ASN A 321 18.05 19.99 21.90
N GLY A 322 16.84 19.87 21.34
CA GLY A 322 16.03 20.99 20.83
C GLY A 322 16.50 21.61 19.50
N THR A 323 17.58 21.11 18.91
CA THR A 323 18.09 21.60 17.61
C THR A 323 17.65 20.68 16.48
N PRO A 324 16.90 21.15 15.47
CA PRO A 324 16.51 20.32 14.34
C PRO A 324 17.70 19.69 13.61
N LEU A 325 17.65 18.38 13.36
CA LEU A 325 18.64 17.68 12.55
C LEU A 325 18.15 17.65 11.09
N GLN A 326 18.64 18.61 10.28
CA GLN A 326 18.29 18.88 8.88
C GLN A 326 16.81 19.10 8.56
N SER A 327 16.54 20.26 7.94
CA SER A 327 15.23 20.69 7.47
C SER A 327 14.75 19.90 6.26
N ILE A 328 13.56 19.32 6.39
CA ILE A 328 12.51 19.09 5.38
C ILE A 328 12.95 19.42 3.94
N ALA A 329 13.40 18.40 3.21
CA ALA A 329 13.08 18.30 1.79
C ALA A 329 11.85 17.39 1.69
N GLU A 330 10.95 17.68 0.75
CA GLU A 330 9.93 16.74 0.30
C GLU A 330 10.57 15.36 0.11
N VAL A 331 9.85 14.28 0.45
CA VAL A 331 10.30 12.90 0.21
C VAL A 331 10.84 12.84 -1.22
N PRO A 332 12.15 12.69 -1.43
CA PRO A 332 12.66 12.62 -2.79
C PRO A 332 12.07 11.36 -3.40
N ASN A 333 11.36 11.51 -4.52
CA ASN A 333 10.99 10.36 -5.38
C ASN A 333 12.23 9.48 -5.70
N GLU A 334 13.43 10.07 -5.58
CA GLU A 334 14.75 9.48 -5.80
C GLU A 334 15.11 8.35 -4.78
N CYS A 335 14.59 8.33 -3.55
CA CYS A 335 14.92 7.25 -2.59
C CYS A 335 14.09 5.96 -2.78
N PHE A 336 12.93 6.05 -3.45
CA PHE A 336 12.17 4.87 -3.87
C PHE A 336 12.82 4.15 -5.07
N GLU A 337 13.88 4.68 -5.68
CA GLU A 337 14.60 4.03 -6.78
C GLU A 337 15.20 2.66 -6.39
N GLU A 338 15.56 2.49 -5.11
CA GLU A 338 16.04 1.20 -4.59
C GLU A 338 14.89 0.21 -4.29
N ALA A 339 13.64 0.66 -4.31
CA ALA A 339 12.48 -0.18 -4.06
C ALA A 339 12.20 -1.09 -5.28
N GLN A 340 12.28 -2.39 -5.06
CA GLN A 340 11.95 -3.38 -6.08
C GLN A 340 10.45 -3.67 -6.04
N LEU A 341 9.69 -3.15 -7.02
CA LEU A 341 8.28 -3.51 -7.21
C LEU A 341 8.18 -5.02 -7.48
N VAL A 342 7.38 -5.71 -6.67
CA VAL A 342 7.13 -7.16 -6.81
C VAL A 342 5.82 -7.41 -7.55
N TRP A 343 4.76 -6.71 -7.13
CA TRP A 343 3.44 -6.80 -7.74
C TRP A 343 2.66 -5.49 -7.57
N GLU A 344 1.73 -5.27 -8.49
CA GLU A 344 0.73 -4.21 -8.44
C GLU A 344 -0.63 -4.87 -8.67
N VAL A 345 -1.57 -4.61 -7.77
CA VAL A 345 -2.97 -4.98 -7.93
C VAL A 345 -3.77 -3.69 -8.07
N ARG A 346 -4.52 -3.57 -9.15
CA ARG A 346 -5.53 -2.52 -9.29
C ARG A 346 -6.88 -3.11 -8.98
N SER A 347 -7.73 -2.33 -8.33
CA SER A 347 -9.16 -2.58 -8.38
C SER A 347 -9.51 -2.65 -9.84
N ASP A 348 -10.05 -3.77 -10.27
CA ASP A 348 -10.71 -3.80 -11.56
C ASP A 348 -11.78 -2.70 -11.47
N THR A 349 -11.74 -1.70 -12.34
CA THR A 349 -12.82 -0.70 -12.39
C THR A 349 -14.10 -1.35 -12.95
N LYS A 350 -14.07 -2.66 -13.26
CA LYS A 350 -15.22 -3.47 -13.66
C LYS A 350 -16.31 -3.60 -12.58
N PRO A 351 -16.02 -3.85 -11.29
CA PRO A 351 -16.98 -3.65 -10.20
C PRO A 351 -17.61 -2.24 -10.16
N PHE A 352 -16.88 -1.21 -10.61
CA PHE A 352 -17.41 0.14 -10.77
C PHE A 352 -18.37 0.27 -11.97
N TYR A 353 -18.29 -0.60 -12.98
CA TYR A 353 -19.29 -0.72 -14.06
C TYR A 353 -20.66 -1.15 -13.53
N HIS A 354 -20.73 -2.00 -12.49
CA HIS A 354 -22.00 -2.36 -11.85
C HIS A 354 -22.63 -1.17 -11.10
N LEU A 355 -21.81 -0.45 -10.33
CA LEU A 355 -22.28 0.62 -9.45
C LEU A 355 -22.58 1.94 -10.18
N LEU A 356 -21.78 2.28 -11.20
CA LEU A 356 -21.95 3.51 -12.00
C LEU A 356 -22.52 3.25 -13.38
N GLY A 357 -22.36 2.07 -13.99
CA GLY A 357 -23.00 1.79 -15.28
C GLY A 357 -24.53 1.87 -15.18
N SER A 358 -25.08 1.30 -14.09
CA SER A 358 -26.51 1.41 -13.76
C SER A 358 -26.97 2.85 -13.45
N GLN A 359 -26.11 3.71 -12.91
CA GLN A 359 -26.46 5.10 -12.60
C GLN A 359 -26.16 6.05 -13.77
N ILE A 360 -24.95 6.06 -14.34
CA ILE A 360 -24.49 6.95 -15.41
C ILE A 360 -25.07 6.57 -16.79
N LYS A 361 -25.14 5.28 -17.18
CA LYS A 361 -25.66 4.91 -18.52
C LYS A 361 -27.18 5.07 -18.59
N CYS A 362 -27.90 4.86 -17.50
CA CYS A 362 -29.34 5.11 -17.41
C CYS A 362 -29.70 6.62 -17.32
N LEU A 363 -28.76 7.50 -16.97
CA LEU A 363 -28.97 8.96 -16.84
C LEU A 363 -28.72 9.77 -18.12
N ARG A 364 -28.36 9.13 -19.26
CA ARG A 364 -28.12 9.85 -20.52
C ARG A 364 -29.40 10.46 -21.09
N SER A 365 -29.30 11.70 -21.58
CA SER A 365 -30.45 12.42 -22.12
C SER A 365 -30.96 11.75 -23.40
N MET A 366 -32.24 11.96 -23.72
CA MET A 366 -32.83 11.42 -24.95
C MET A 366 -32.15 11.93 -26.22
N GLU A 367 -31.60 13.16 -26.20
CA GLU A 367 -30.82 13.70 -27.32
C GLU A 367 -29.53 12.90 -27.57
N GLN A 368 -28.85 12.48 -26.51
CA GLN A 368 -27.63 11.67 -26.62
C GLN A 368 -27.93 10.29 -27.19
N LYS A 369 -29.02 9.65 -26.74
CA LYS A 369 -29.48 8.37 -27.30
C LYS A 369 -29.84 8.52 -28.79
N GLN A 370 -30.48 9.62 -29.16
CA GLN A 370 -30.90 9.88 -30.54
C GLN A 370 -29.71 9.96 -31.51
N PHE A 371 -28.60 10.60 -31.12
CA PHE A 371 -27.38 10.67 -31.93
C PHE A 371 -26.89 9.28 -32.38
N TYR A 372 -26.83 8.32 -31.45
CA TYR A 372 -26.40 6.96 -31.75
C TYR A 372 -27.44 6.16 -32.54
N VAL A 373 -28.73 6.39 -32.27
CA VAL A 373 -29.81 5.79 -33.06
C VAL A 373 -29.74 6.23 -34.52
N ASP A 374 -29.49 7.51 -34.78
CA ASP A 374 -29.36 8.04 -36.14
C ASP A 374 -28.13 7.44 -36.85
N LYS A 375 -27.02 7.24 -36.14
CA LYS A 375 -25.85 6.52 -36.67
C LYS A 375 -26.21 5.09 -37.08
N VAL A 376 -26.86 4.33 -36.20
CA VAL A 376 -27.29 2.96 -36.50
C VAL A 376 -28.24 2.94 -37.70
N ARG A 377 -29.22 3.85 -37.78
CA ARG A 377 -30.17 3.96 -38.90
C ARG A 377 -29.54 4.38 -40.22
N ASN A 378 -28.45 5.15 -40.18
CA ASN A 378 -27.72 5.57 -41.38
C ASN A 378 -26.74 4.49 -41.87
N THR A 379 -26.28 3.60 -40.98
CA THR A 379 -25.34 2.53 -41.32
C THR A 379 -26.04 1.23 -41.70
N PHE A 380 -27.15 0.90 -41.04
CA PHE A 380 -27.82 -0.39 -41.15
C PHE A 380 -29.30 -0.23 -41.58
N SER A 381 -29.87 -1.31 -42.11
CA SER A 381 -31.29 -1.43 -42.46
C SER A 381 -32.02 -2.29 -41.44
N SER A 382 -33.31 -2.01 -41.19
CA SER A 382 -34.09 -2.67 -40.13
C SER A 382 -34.33 -4.18 -40.35
N ASN A 383 -34.10 -4.69 -41.56
CA ASN A 383 -34.19 -6.11 -41.90
C ASN A 383 -32.88 -6.88 -41.63
N GLN A 384 -31.80 -6.20 -41.26
CA GLN A 384 -30.51 -6.81 -40.95
C GLN A 384 -30.48 -7.31 -39.50
N LYS A 385 -29.79 -8.43 -39.28
CA LYS A 385 -29.57 -8.98 -37.95
C LYS A 385 -28.33 -8.38 -37.30
N LEU A 386 -28.50 -7.73 -36.15
CA LEU A 386 -27.44 -7.01 -35.46
C LEU A 386 -27.02 -7.67 -34.14
N LEU A 387 -25.74 -7.54 -33.81
CA LEU A 387 -25.19 -7.80 -32.47
C LEU A 387 -24.84 -6.47 -31.80
N ASP A 388 -25.39 -6.21 -30.63
CA ASP A 388 -25.09 -5.04 -29.79
C ASP A 388 -24.15 -5.45 -28.65
N VAL A 389 -22.87 -5.04 -28.76
CA VAL A 389 -21.79 -5.42 -27.85
C VAL A 389 -21.62 -4.37 -26.77
N GLY A 390 -21.72 -4.79 -25.51
CA GLY A 390 -21.82 -3.89 -24.36
C GLY A 390 -23.20 -3.23 -24.26
N CYS A 391 -24.25 -4.02 -24.53
CA CYS A 391 -25.63 -3.52 -24.66
C CYS A 391 -26.20 -2.89 -23.37
N GLY A 392 -25.56 -3.13 -22.22
CA GLY A 392 -26.00 -2.63 -20.92
C GLY A 392 -27.43 -3.07 -20.60
N ASP A 393 -28.30 -2.10 -20.33
CA ASP A 393 -29.72 -2.28 -19.98
C ASP A 393 -30.63 -2.55 -21.21
N GLY A 394 -30.04 -2.80 -22.38
CA GLY A 394 -30.78 -3.08 -23.62
C GLY A 394 -31.44 -1.84 -24.24
N TRP A 395 -31.01 -0.63 -23.88
CA TRP A 395 -31.60 0.63 -24.34
C TRP A 395 -31.76 0.72 -25.88
N LEU A 396 -30.82 0.20 -26.68
CA LEU A 396 -30.88 0.33 -28.13
C LEU A 396 -32.09 -0.44 -28.68
N GLN A 397 -32.33 -1.62 -28.14
CA GLN A 397 -33.50 -2.45 -28.47
C GLN A 397 -34.81 -1.79 -28.02
N SER A 398 -34.78 -1.05 -26.91
CA SER A 398 -35.96 -0.29 -26.44
C SER A 398 -36.38 0.85 -27.38
N VAL A 399 -35.45 1.34 -28.22
CA VAL A 399 -35.72 2.40 -29.21
C VAL A 399 -35.95 1.82 -30.62
N LEU A 400 -35.24 0.73 -30.97
CA LEU A 400 -35.31 0.05 -32.26
C LEU A 400 -36.14 -1.24 -32.15
N THR A 401 -37.38 -1.13 -31.69
CA THR A 401 -38.25 -2.27 -31.35
C THR A 401 -38.56 -3.20 -32.52
N ASP A 402 -38.51 -2.69 -33.75
CA ASP A 402 -38.82 -3.44 -34.98
C ASP A 402 -37.58 -4.07 -35.64
N TRP A 403 -36.42 -4.01 -34.99
CA TRP A 403 -35.14 -4.49 -35.51
C TRP A 403 -34.76 -5.84 -34.88
N ASP A 404 -34.09 -6.73 -35.62
CA ASP A 404 -33.58 -7.99 -35.08
C ASP A 404 -32.20 -7.79 -34.44
N ILE A 405 -32.19 -7.36 -33.17
CA ILE A 405 -30.98 -7.10 -32.39
C ILE A 405 -30.83 -8.16 -31.30
N ILE A 406 -29.62 -8.68 -31.12
CA ILE A 406 -29.22 -9.47 -29.95
C ILE A 406 -28.17 -8.65 -29.19
N GLY A 407 -28.41 -8.43 -27.90
CA GLY A 407 -27.45 -7.76 -27.02
C GLY A 407 -26.54 -8.74 -26.30
N ILE A 408 -25.31 -8.33 -26.04
CA ILE A 408 -24.39 -9.01 -25.13
C ILE A 408 -23.76 -8.01 -24.18
N ASP A 409 -23.73 -8.35 -22.90
CA ASP A 409 -23.00 -7.61 -21.87
C ASP A 409 -22.53 -8.62 -20.80
N ARG A 410 -21.41 -8.33 -20.14
CA ARG A 410 -20.86 -9.18 -19.08
C ARG A 410 -21.57 -8.96 -17.73
N SER A 411 -22.29 -7.85 -17.58
CA SER A 411 -22.91 -7.45 -16.33
C SER A 411 -24.25 -8.18 -16.12
N GLU A 412 -24.28 -9.11 -15.16
CA GLU A 412 -25.51 -9.81 -14.77
C GLU A 412 -26.66 -8.86 -14.39
N ASP A 413 -26.38 -7.78 -13.64
CA ASP A 413 -27.39 -6.81 -13.22
C ASP A 413 -28.06 -6.06 -14.39
N LEU A 414 -27.25 -5.56 -15.33
CA LEU A 414 -27.74 -4.84 -16.50
C LEU A 414 -28.49 -5.78 -17.45
N ILE A 415 -28.02 -7.02 -17.59
CA ILE A 415 -28.72 -8.05 -18.36
C ILE A 415 -30.08 -8.35 -17.72
N ALA A 416 -30.16 -8.48 -16.41
CA ALA A 416 -31.45 -8.67 -15.73
C ALA A 416 -32.42 -7.52 -15.98
N ILE A 417 -31.94 -6.27 -16.03
CA ILE A 417 -32.75 -5.10 -16.40
C ILE A 417 -33.19 -5.18 -17.87
N ALA A 418 -32.28 -5.53 -18.78
CA ALA A 418 -32.57 -5.66 -20.20
C ALA A 418 -33.62 -6.75 -20.47
N GLU A 419 -33.52 -7.90 -19.80
CA GLU A 419 -34.50 -8.99 -19.85
C GLU A 419 -35.87 -8.55 -19.32
N GLN A 420 -35.91 -7.80 -18.20
CA GLN A 420 -37.16 -7.23 -17.69
C GLN A 420 -37.81 -6.25 -18.68
N ASN A 421 -37.01 -5.55 -19.48
CA ASN A 421 -37.46 -4.67 -20.55
C ASN A 421 -37.83 -5.42 -21.85
N GLY A 422 -37.73 -6.75 -21.87
CA GLY A 422 -38.08 -7.59 -23.02
C GLY A 422 -37.01 -7.66 -24.11
N ALA A 423 -35.78 -7.21 -23.83
CA ALA A 423 -34.67 -7.27 -24.78
C ALA A 423 -34.17 -8.72 -24.96
N LYS A 424 -33.70 -9.06 -26.18
CA LYS A 424 -33.01 -10.32 -26.45
C LYS A 424 -31.54 -10.14 -26.09
N VAL A 425 -31.09 -10.73 -24.99
CA VAL A 425 -29.73 -10.49 -24.46
C VAL A 425 -29.02 -11.77 -24.03
N ILE A 426 -27.69 -11.71 -23.94
CA ILE A 426 -26.81 -12.78 -23.51
C ILE A 426 -25.86 -12.20 -22.45
N CYS A 427 -25.81 -12.83 -21.28
CA CYS A 427 -24.84 -12.49 -20.24
C CYS A 427 -23.52 -13.22 -20.50
N SER A 428 -22.54 -12.54 -21.08
CA SER A 428 -21.22 -13.10 -21.37
C SER A 428 -20.21 -12.01 -21.73
N ASP A 429 -18.93 -12.25 -21.48
CA ASP A 429 -17.86 -11.46 -22.09
C ASP A 429 -17.80 -11.76 -23.60
N ILE A 430 -17.64 -10.71 -24.42
CA ILE A 430 -17.57 -10.86 -25.88
C ILE A 430 -16.46 -11.81 -26.32
N LEU A 431 -15.31 -11.81 -25.64
CA LEU A 431 -14.18 -12.69 -25.97
C LEU A 431 -14.53 -14.16 -25.75
N ASP A 432 -15.30 -14.47 -24.71
CA ASP A 432 -15.74 -15.82 -24.34
C ASP A 432 -17.00 -16.27 -25.07
N ALA A 433 -17.76 -15.33 -25.63
CA ALA A 433 -19.05 -15.63 -26.26
C ALA A 433 -18.93 -16.57 -27.46
N ASN A 434 -19.74 -17.63 -27.47
CA ASN A 434 -19.75 -18.61 -28.56
C ASN A 434 -21.00 -18.47 -29.43
N PHE A 435 -20.95 -17.54 -30.39
CA PHE A 435 -22.04 -17.33 -31.34
C PHE A 435 -22.00 -18.30 -32.54
N GLY A 436 -20.87 -18.96 -32.80
CA GLY A 436 -20.52 -19.53 -34.12
C GLY A 436 -19.95 -18.47 -35.08
N GLN A 437 -19.45 -18.88 -36.25
CA GLN A 437 -18.97 -17.95 -37.30
C GLN A 437 -20.14 -17.44 -38.16
N ASN A 438 -20.00 -16.21 -38.70
CA ASN A 438 -20.89 -15.63 -39.72
C ASN A 438 -22.38 -15.66 -39.32
N LYS A 439 -22.76 -14.85 -38.33
CA LYS A 439 -24.11 -14.86 -37.74
C LYS A 439 -24.86 -13.56 -37.86
N PHE A 440 -24.16 -12.45 -38.06
CA PHE A 440 -24.73 -11.11 -37.99
C PHE A 440 -24.40 -10.32 -39.26
N ASP A 441 -25.38 -9.58 -39.76
CA ASP A 441 -25.20 -8.66 -40.88
C ASP A 441 -24.52 -7.36 -40.42
N GLY A 442 -24.65 -7.04 -39.13
CA GLY A 442 -23.98 -5.92 -38.50
C GLY A 442 -23.61 -6.15 -37.05
N VAL A 443 -22.56 -5.46 -36.61
CA VAL A 443 -22.13 -5.42 -35.22
C VAL A 443 -22.06 -3.95 -34.81
N VAL A 444 -22.66 -3.61 -33.67
CA VAL A 444 -22.53 -2.30 -33.04
C VAL A 444 -21.79 -2.47 -31.71
N CYS A 445 -20.76 -1.66 -31.49
CA CYS A 445 -19.96 -1.63 -30.27
C CYS A 445 -19.84 -0.16 -29.88
N LEU A 446 -20.83 0.32 -29.14
CA LEU A 446 -21.03 1.74 -28.88
C LEU A 446 -20.73 2.08 -27.42
N TRP A 447 -20.52 3.35 -27.14
CA TRP A 447 -20.23 3.91 -25.83
C TRP A 447 -18.97 3.37 -25.17
N ALA A 448 -17.89 3.29 -25.95
CA ALA A 448 -16.52 3.14 -25.45
C ALA A 448 -16.18 1.77 -24.85
N VAL A 449 -16.93 0.72 -25.18
CA VAL A 449 -16.61 -0.65 -24.75
C VAL A 449 -15.18 -1.03 -25.14
N LEU A 450 -14.70 -0.56 -26.29
CA LEU A 450 -13.35 -0.85 -26.76
C LEU A 450 -12.26 -0.17 -25.91
N ASN A 451 -12.52 0.99 -25.31
CA ASN A 451 -11.56 1.74 -24.48
C ASN A 451 -11.41 1.15 -23.07
N GLU A 452 -12.24 0.16 -22.72
CA GLU A 452 -12.09 -0.64 -21.50
C GLU A 452 -11.04 -1.74 -21.62
N ALA A 453 -10.49 -1.97 -22.82
CA ALA A 453 -9.39 -2.90 -23.00
C ALA A 453 -8.16 -2.47 -22.20
N THR A 454 -7.49 -3.42 -21.53
CA THR A 454 -6.32 -3.15 -20.67
C THR A 454 -5.04 -2.88 -21.45
N ASN A 455 -5.05 -3.04 -22.78
CA ASN A 455 -3.97 -2.74 -23.72
C ASN A 455 -4.44 -2.93 -25.17
N GLU A 456 -3.59 -2.53 -26.11
CA GLU A 456 -3.83 -2.64 -27.56
C GLU A 456 -4.04 -4.09 -28.03
N THR A 457 -3.38 -5.07 -27.39
CA THR A 457 -3.51 -6.49 -27.75
C THR A 457 -4.89 -7.02 -27.42
N GLU A 458 -5.43 -6.66 -26.26
CA GLU A 458 -6.79 -7.00 -25.87
C GLU A 458 -7.82 -6.30 -26.77
N ALA A 459 -7.63 -5.00 -27.06
CA ALA A 459 -8.48 -4.28 -28.01
C ALA A 459 -8.50 -4.97 -29.39
N LEU A 460 -7.35 -5.45 -29.87
CA LEU A 460 -7.25 -6.21 -31.11
C LEU A 460 -7.99 -7.56 -31.03
N LYS A 461 -7.93 -8.26 -29.90
CA LYS A 461 -8.71 -9.50 -29.69
C LYS A 461 -10.20 -9.23 -29.78
N VAL A 462 -10.69 -8.16 -29.15
CA VAL A 462 -12.10 -7.73 -29.23
C VAL A 462 -12.46 -7.46 -30.68
N MET A 463 -11.70 -6.62 -31.39
CA MET A 463 -11.96 -6.30 -32.80
C MET A 463 -11.95 -7.53 -33.72
N THR A 464 -11.02 -8.46 -33.48
CA THR A 464 -10.96 -9.73 -34.20
C THR A 464 -12.20 -10.58 -33.94
N LYS A 465 -12.67 -10.61 -32.69
CA LYS A 465 -13.90 -11.31 -32.31
C LYS A 465 -15.14 -10.68 -32.97
N LEU A 466 -15.23 -9.36 -33.00
CA LEU A 466 -16.31 -8.65 -33.71
C LEU A 466 -16.32 -9.03 -35.20
N ARG A 467 -15.15 -9.07 -35.85
CA ARG A 467 -15.02 -9.49 -37.24
C ARG A 467 -15.51 -10.92 -37.48
N GLN A 468 -15.23 -11.84 -36.58
CA GLN A 468 -15.64 -13.26 -36.69
C GLN A 468 -17.15 -13.46 -36.54
N CYS A 469 -17.83 -12.54 -35.86
CA CYS A 469 -19.29 -12.58 -35.70
C CYS A 469 -20.02 -12.17 -36.99
N LEU A 470 -19.39 -11.37 -37.84
CA LEU A 470 -19.98 -10.80 -39.06
C LEU A 470 -20.03 -11.79 -40.23
N ASN A 471 -21.14 -11.73 -40.98
CA ASN A 471 -21.27 -12.31 -42.31
C ASN A 471 -20.29 -11.68 -43.30
N ASP A 472 -20.04 -12.35 -44.42
CA ASP A 472 -19.31 -11.76 -45.54
C ASP A 472 -20.05 -10.52 -46.06
N GLY A 473 -19.36 -9.38 -46.12
CA GLY A 473 -19.96 -8.08 -46.45
C GLY A 473 -20.69 -7.40 -45.29
N GLY A 474 -20.67 -7.99 -44.09
CA GLY A 474 -21.22 -7.38 -42.88
C GLY A 474 -20.45 -6.14 -42.44
N VAL A 475 -21.13 -5.24 -41.74
CA VAL A 475 -20.59 -3.93 -41.33
C VAL A 475 -20.41 -3.87 -39.82
N CYS A 476 -19.28 -3.34 -39.36
CA CYS A 476 -19.01 -3.09 -37.94
C CYS A 476 -19.03 -1.59 -37.67
N LEU A 477 -19.84 -1.14 -36.72
CA LEU A 477 -19.87 0.23 -36.23
C LEU A 477 -19.32 0.26 -34.80
N VAL A 478 -18.18 0.92 -34.63
CA VAL A 478 -17.50 1.04 -33.33
C VAL A 478 -17.27 2.51 -33.02
N ASP A 479 -17.49 2.91 -31.77
CA ASP A 479 -17.06 4.22 -31.28
C ASP A 479 -16.02 4.07 -30.15
N ALA A 480 -15.30 5.17 -29.94
CA ALA A 480 -14.33 5.32 -28.88
C ALA A 480 -14.21 6.81 -28.56
N PRO A 481 -14.19 7.23 -27.27
CA PRO A 481 -13.88 8.59 -26.93
C PRO A 481 -12.49 8.95 -27.44
N TYR A 482 -12.43 10.05 -28.18
CA TYR A 482 -11.20 10.66 -28.62
C TYR A 482 -10.98 11.94 -27.82
N ILE A 483 -9.89 11.99 -27.06
CA ILE A 483 -9.49 13.16 -26.29
C ILE A 483 -8.31 13.79 -27.03
N SER A 484 -8.50 15.00 -27.57
CA SER A 484 -7.44 15.73 -28.27
C SER A 484 -6.32 16.15 -27.32
N GLU A 485 -5.08 16.21 -27.79
CA GLU A 485 -3.91 16.68 -27.02
C GLU A 485 -4.12 18.08 -26.40
N ASP A 486 -4.83 18.97 -27.10
CA ASP A 486 -5.19 20.30 -26.60
C ASP A 486 -6.09 20.25 -25.34
N TYR A 487 -6.96 19.23 -25.24
CA TYR A 487 -7.88 19.04 -24.12
C TYR A 487 -7.16 18.46 -22.90
N LEU A 488 -6.21 17.54 -23.13
CA LEU A 488 -5.34 16.97 -22.09
C LEU A 488 -4.52 18.06 -21.38
N THR A 489 -4.02 19.03 -22.16
CA THR A 489 -3.23 20.16 -21.66
C THR A 489 -4.08 21.14 -20.82
N TYR A 490 -5.36 21.33 -21.17
CA TYR A 490 -6.23 22.33 -20.53
C TYR A 490 -6.84 21.88 -19.20
N HIS A 491 -7.04 20.56 -19.01
CA HIS A 491 -7.77 20.02 -17.86
C HIS A 491 -6.90 19.28 -16.83
N GLY A 492 -5.56 19.30 -16.98
CA GLY A 492 -4.65 18.64 -16.04
C GLY A 492 -4.69 17.12 -16.09
N THR A 493 -5.24 16.55 -17.16
CA THR A 493 -5.33 15.11 -17.40
C THR A 493 -3.97 14.57 -17.86
N ARG A 494 -3.44 13.54 -17.18
CA ARG A 494 -2.16 12.92 -17.55
C ARG A 494 -2.39 11.72 -18.47
N VAL A 495 -1.63 11.66 -19.57
CA VAL A 495 -1.47 10.44 -20.36
C VAL A 495 -0.24 9.71 -19.84
N ILE A 496 -0.43 8.49 -19.34
CA ILE A 496 0.68 7.63 -18.89
C ILE A 496 0.58 6.34 -19.69
N ASN A 497 1.61 6.01 -20.45
CA ASN A 497 1.72 4.76 -21.21
C ASN A 497 0.52 4.43 -22.12
N GLY A 498 -0.10 5.43 -22.74
CA GLY A 498 -1.24 5.23 -23.66
C GLY A 498 -2.63 5.17 -23.01
N PHE A 499 -2.72 5.44 -21.69
CA PHE A 499 -3.98 5.55 -20.96
C PHE A 499 -4.27 7.00 -20.59
N VAL A 500 -5.55 7.37 -20.57
CA VAL A 500 -6.03 8.62 -19.98
C VAL A 500 -6.69 8.34 -18.64
N GLU A 501 -6.25 9.11 -17.64
CA GLU A 501 -6.81 9.14 -16.30
C GLU A 501 -8.07 10.04 -16.28
N LEU A 502 -9.27 9.46 -16.28
CA LEU A 502 -10.52 10.23 -16.19
C LEU A 502 -10.96 10.40 -14.74
N HIS A 503 -11.08 11.65 -14.29
CA HIS A 503 -11.58 12.00 -12.96
C HIS A 503 -13.09 12.26 -13.00
N VAL A 504 -13.86 11.41 -12.33
CA VAL A 504 -15.33 11.37 -12.41
C VAL A 504 -15.91 11.32 -11.02
N ASN A 505 -16.50 12.42 -10.53
CA ASN A 505 -17.09 12.47 -9.18
C ASN A 505 -16.13 11.97 -8.07
N GLY A 506 -14.81 12.21 -8.22
CA GLY A 506 -13.78 11.74 -7.29
C GLY A 506 -13.24 10.33 -7.56
N LEU A 507 -13.53 9.75 -8.73
CA LEU A 507 -13.04 8.45 -9.18
C LEU A 507 -12.03 8.61 -10.30
N VAL A 508 -10.98 7.80 -10.29
CA VAL A 508 -10.02 7.71 -11.39
C VAL A 508 -10.29 6.46 -12.21
N ILE A 509 -10.61 6.64 -13.49
CA ILE A 509 -10.83 5.56 -14.46
C ILE A 509 -9.74 5.64 -15.53
N ASP A 510 -8.90 4.60 -15.60
CA ASP A 510 -7.93 4.42 -16.67
C ASP A 510 -8.66 3.92 -17.92
N GLN A 511 -8.65 4.70 -19.01
CA GLN A 511 -9.16 4.26 -20.32
C GLN A 511 -8.05 4.23 -21.35
N LEU A 512 -8.03 3.19 -22.17
CA LEU A 512 -7.12 3.09 -23.31
C LEU A 512 -7.43 4.22 -24.29
N VAL A 513 -6.42 5.01 -24.65
CA VAL A 513 -6.57 6.07 -25.64
C VAL A 513 -6.59 5.46 -27.02
N ILE A 514 -7.74 5.49 -27.67
CA ILE A 514 -7.87 5.03 -29.06
C ILE A 514 -7.78 6.23 -29.98
N SER A 515 -6.58 6.50 -30.50
CA SER A 515 -6.38 7.52 -31.53
C SER A 515 -7.03 7.10 -32.85
N PRO A 516 -7.28 8.03 -33.79
CA PRO A 516 -7.73 7.67 -35.14
C PRO A 516 -6.76 6.73 -35.85
N GLU A 517 -5.44 6.87 -35.65
CA GLU A 517 -4.45 5.95 -36.22
C GLU A 517 -4.57 4.55 -35.61
N MET A 518 -4.68 4.47 -34.27
CA MET A 518 -4.86 3.20 -33.57
C MET A 518 -6.17 2.53 -33.98
N MET A 519 -7.26 3.29 -34.13
CA MET A 519 -8.53 2.75 -34.58
C MET A 519 -8.41 2.15 -35.98
N ARG A 520 -7.78 2.87 -36.93
CA ARG A 520 -7.51 2.33 -38.27
C ARG A 520 -6.64 1.07 -38.22
N TRP A 521 -5.61 1.06 -37.37
CA TRP A 521 -4.73 -0.10 -37.18
C TRP A 521 -5.49 -1.30 -36.64
N LEU A 522 -6.38 -1.11 -35.67
CA LEU A 522 -7.21 -2.17 -35.09
C LEU A 522 -8.15 -2.80 -36.14
N PHE A 523 -8.84 -1.98 -36.92
CA PHE A 523 -9.69 -2.47 -38.02
C PHE A 523 -8.89 -3.24 -39.08
N ALA A 524 -7.75 -2.70 -39.51
CA ALA A 524 -6.90 -3.35 -40.51
C ALA A 524 -6.35 -4.67 -40.01
N SER A 525 -5.82 -4.68 -38.77
CA SER A 525 -5.25 -5.86 -38.13
C SER A 525 -6.27 -6.95 -37.84
N ALA A 526 -7.52 -6.58 -37.59
CA ALA A 526 -8.63 -7.52 -37.44
C ALA A 526 -9.16 -8.07 -38.79
N GLY A 527 -8.67 -7.57 -39.94
CA GLY A 527 -9.03 -8.07 -41.26
C GLY A 527 -10.23 -7.39 -41.92
N PHE A 528 -10.57 -6.16 -41.52
CA PHE A 528 -11.54 -5.33 -42.23
C PHE A 528 -10.91 -4.69 -43.48
N GLN A 529 -11.66 -4.62 -44.58
CA GLN A 529 -11.14 -4.15 -45.88
C GLN A 529 -11.50 -2.68 -46.17
N TYR A 530 -12.73 -2.28 -45.86
CA TYR A 530 -13.21 -0.91 -46.06
C TYR A 530 -13.31 -0.23 -44.70
N ILE A 531 -12.37 0.66 -44.42
CA ILE A 531 -12.20 1.30 -43.11
C ILE A 531 -12.43 2.79 -43.28
N ASP A 532 -13.50 3.29 -42.68
CA ASP A 532 -13.74 4.73 -42.52
C ASP A 532 -13.65 5.09 -41.03
N VAL A 533 -12.80 6.06 -40.71
CA VAL A 533 -12.60 6.56 -39.35
C VAL A 533 -12.58 8.08 -39.41
N HIS A 534 -13.58 8.66 -38.76
CA HIS A 534 -13.83 10.09 -38.65
C HIS A 534 -13.97 10.49 -37.18
N ILE A 535 -13.53 11.70 -36.86
CA ILE A 535 -13.74 12.31 -35.53
C ILE A 535 -15.03 13.12 -35.63
N GLU A 536 -15.97 12.88 -34.72
CA GLU A 536 -17.17 13.71 -34.61
C GLU A 536 -17.17 14.44 -33.28
N ARG A 537 -17.41 15.76 -33.35
CA ARG A 537 -17.71 16.52 -32.15
C ARG A 537 -19.15 16.23 -31.75
N SER A 538 -19.31 15.67 -30.57
CA SER A 538 -20.61 15.41 -29.99
C SER A 538 -20.69 16.08 -28.62
N ASP A 539 -21.72 16.91 -28.42
CA ASP A 539 -22.10 17.39 -27.09
C ASP A 539 -22.69 16.25 -26.23
N ALA A 540 -22.77 15.02 -26.77
CA ALA A 540 -23.41 13.86 -26.16
C ALA A 540 -22.51 13.02 -25.22
N TRP A 541 -21.30 13.48 -24.92
CA TRP A 541 -20.45 12.78 -23.95
C TRP A 541 -20.99 13.00 -22.52
N PRO A 542 -21.10 11.95 -21.69
CA PRO A 542 -21.89 11.98 -20.45
C PRO A 542 -21.19 12.64 -19.26
N TYR A 543 -20.00 13.23 -19.41
CA TYR A 543 -19.51 14.09 -18.34
C TYR A 543 -20.25 15.41 -18.43
N PRO A 544 -21.03 15.78 -17.39
CA PRO A 544 -21.62 17.10 -17.33
C PRO A 544 -20.49 18.10 -17.60
N ARG A 545 -20.78 19.18 -18.32
CA ARG A 545 -20.04 20.43 -18.12
C ARG A 545 -19.85 20.55 -16.62
N LEU A 546 -18.61 20.43 -16.15
CA LEU A 546 -18.26 20.50 -14.74
C LEU A 546 -19.02 21.69 -14.15
N ILE A 547 -20.12 21.43 -13.45
CA ILE A 547 -20.95 22.46 -12.85
C ILE A 547 -20.11 22.97 -11.69
N GLY A 548 -19.35 24.02 -11.96
CA GLY A 548 -18.38 24.56 -11.02
C GLY A 548 -17.51 25.71 -11.51
N MET A 549 -17.44 26.00 -12.82
CA MET A 549 -16.79 27.22 -13.30
C MET A 549 -17.60 27.87 -14.41
N GLY A 550 -17.91 29.15 -14.21
CA GLY A 550 -18.96 29.88 -14.90
C GLY A 550 -18.85 29.88 -16.42
N GLN A 551 -20.01 30.04 -17.05
CA GLN A 551 -20.12 30.48 -18.43
C GLN A 551 -19.18 31.66 -18.67
N ARG A 552 -18.20 31.49 -19.58
CA ARG A 552 -17.81 32.56 -20.47
C ARG A 552 -17.91 32.04 -21.89
N LYS A 553 -18.94 32.53 -22.57
CA LYS A 553 -18.95 32.65 -24.02
C LYS A 553 -17.70 33.42 -24.43
N GLU A 554 -17.02 32.93 -25.46
CA GLU A 554 -16.63 33.73 -26.62
C GLU A 554 -16.60 32.82 -27.85
#